data_AF-A0A9E3C7F8-F1
#
_entry.id   AF-A0A9E3C7F8-F1
#
_cell.length_a   1.000
_cell.length_b   1.000
_cell.length_c   1.000
_cell.angle_alpha   90.00
_cell.angle_beta   90.00
_cell.angle_gamma   90.00
#
_symmetry.space_group_name_H-M   'P 1'
#
loop_
_entity.id
_entity.type
_entity.pdbx_description
1 polymer ?
#
loop_
_entity_poly.entity_id
_entity_poly.type
_entity_poly.pdbx_seq_one_letter_code
_entity_poly.pdbx_strand_id
1 'polypeptide(L)'
;MSPRVTWLLPIKNGMPYLPQTLASIEAQTYPNWEVLAWDNGSTDETVSVLREWIPARLPGRIVTGHPMGLGASLGEMVKQCRTEFCARIDADDINVPERLERQVAFLCAHPDVAVVGSQMDLIDGDGNCRGKADALPLRHADIVHFNLHGNGMAHPTVMFRRSAVLEAGNYRDVGPVNVEDYDLWLRMSARHQLANLDVPLVRYRIHDKSVTQIAIAQNKLLDAMDARFYEQALPVYGCPLDEARMLRERRHPRAIRALQRIARHLEQSQPATAGDVLRSPSFVAAGRSLTGPEDAASRLALARLDPRWDAVPRELLGLGKAGGKAALKRMGLGGAVEALAARKRDWQWRREWRRWLREHGKRGTWVHPTTEFTGSSRPLGFLHLDPGCVIERDCTVWISINQGARPDVTLGHHVFIGRNTYLGAFQPIRIGPLTQIGAYSYLVTANHNYASRAVPIRGQGFVGAPIEIAEDVWIGTHVVIGPGVTIGRGAVIAAGSFVNKDVPPYEVWGGVPARFLKHRPE
;
A
#
# COMPACT_ATOMS: atom_id res chain seq x y z
N MET A 1 -1.18 37.69 25.00
CA MET A 1 -2.55 37.41 24.49
C MET A 1 -2.59 35.97 24.03
N SER A 2 -3.65 35.23 24.31
CA SER A 2 -3.79 33.85 23.82
C SER A 2 -3.91 33.85 22.29
N PRO A 3 -3.21 32.97 21.55
CA PRO A 3 -3.25 32.97 20.08
C PRO A 3 -4.66 32.77 19.52
N ARG A 4 -5.02 33.49 18.47
CA ARG A 4 -6.31 33.29 17.81
C ARG A 4 -6.20 32.17 16.78
N VAL A 5 -7.24 31.33 16.69
CA VAL A 5 -7.32 30.21 15.74
C VAL A 5 -8.43 30.48 14.72
N THR A 6 -8.21 30.17 13.44
CA THR A 6 -9.31 30.08 12.47
C THR A 6 -9.58 28.63 12.10
N TRP A 7 -10.82 28.16 12.28
CA TRP A 7 -11.30 26.91 11.69
C TRP A 7 -11.45 27.08 10.18
N LEU A 8 -10.82 26.18 9.43
CA LEU A 8 -10.98 26.04 7.98
C LEU A 8 -11.97 24.91 7.73
N LEU A 9 -13.20 25.30 7.39
CA LEU A 9 -14.30 24.38 7.09
C LEU A 9 -14.70 24.50 5.60
N PRO A 10 -13.97 23.84 4.67
CA PRO A 10 -14.42 23.67 3.28
C PRO A 10 -15.54 22.65 3.22
N ILE A 11 -16.61 22.96 2.48
CA ILE A 11 -17.84 22.15 2.47
C ILE A 11 -18.38 22.03 1.05
N LYS A 12 -18.82 20.84 0.69
CA LYS A 12 -19.69 20.58 -0.46
C LYS A 12 -20.68 19.50 -0.09
N ASN A 13 -21.97 19.83 -0.06
CA ASN A 13 -23.06 18.95 0.33
C ASN A 13 -22.83 18.32 1.72
N GLY A 14 -22.76 19.16 2.76
CA GLY A 14 -22.48 18.75 4.13
C GLY A 14 -23.63 18.04 4.84
N MET A 15 -24.82 17.91 4.24
CA MET A 15 -25.95 17.25 4.87
C MET A 15 -25.84 15.71 4.81
N PRO A 16 -26.27 14.98 5.86
CA PRO A 16 -26.94 15.47 7.07
C PRO A 16 -26.00 15.79 8.25
N TYR A 17 -24.68 15.77 8.05
CA TYR A 17 -23.70 15.73 9.15
C TYR A 17 -23.28 17.10 9.67
N LEU A 18 -23.37 18.14 8.84
CA LEU A 18 -22.93 19.50 9.15
C LEU A 18 -23.43 20.04 10.52
N PRO A 19 -24.70 19.85 10.94
CA PRO A 19 -25.13 20.31 12.27
C PRO A 19 -24.33 19.72 13.43
N GLN A 20 -23.95 18.43 13.36
CA GLN A 20 -23.14 17.79 14.40
C GLN A 20 -21.71 18.33 14.39
N THR A 21 -21.16 18.55 13.19
CA THR A 21 -19.85 19.17 12.99
C THR A 21 -19.80 20.57 13.61
N LEU A 22 -20.78 21.43 13.32
CA LEU A 22 -20.87 22.79 13.86
C LEU A 22 -21.06 22.80 15.38
N ALA A 23 -21.88 21.90 15.94
CA ALA A 23 -22.02 21.73 17.37
C ALA A 23 -20.68 21.37 18.05
N SER A 24 -19.85 20.56 17.40
CA SER A 24 -18.52 20.19 17.93
C SER A 24 -17.50 21.34 17.91
N ILE A 25 -17.66 22.29 16.98
CA ILE A 25 -16.89 23.55 16.94
C ILE A 25 -17.33 24.46 18.09
N GLU A 26 -18.64 24.63 18.29
CA GLU A 26 -19.18 25.46 19.38
C GLU A 26 -18.75 24.96 20.76
N ALA A 27 -18.67 23.63 20.93
CA ALA A 27 -18.32 22.98 22.19
C ALA A 27 -16.83 23.07 22.57
N GLN A 28 -15.98 23.78 21.82
CA GLN A 28 -14.55 23.87 22.13
C GLN A 28 -14.28 24.63 23.43
N THR A 29 -13.42 24.07 24.29
CA THR A 29 -13.04 24.69 25.58
C THR A 29 -12.12 25.91 25.39
N TYR A 30 -11.35 25.94 24.30
CA TYR A 30 -10.53 27.10 23.96
C TYR A 30 -11.41 28.24 23.42
N PRO A 31 -11.35 29.47 23.96
CA PRO A 31 -12.33 30.50 23.62
C PRO A 31 -11.94 31.39 22.42
N ASN A 32 -10.66 31.41 22.01
CA ASN A 32 -10.17 32.40 21.05
C ASN A 32 -10.08 31.83 19.62
N TRP A 33 -11.23 31.61 19.01
CA TRP A 33 -11.31 31.12 17.63
C TRP A 33 -12.37 31.85 16.79
N GLU A 34 -12.27 31.68 15.47
CA GLU A 34 -13.30 32.03 14.51
C GLU A 34 -13.44 30.94 13.44
N VAL A 35 -14.56 30.90 12.72
CA VAL A 35 -14.81 29.98 11.62
C VAL A 35 -14.76 30.70 10.28
N LEU A 36 -14.02 30.13 9.33
CA LEU A 36 -14.15 30.44 7.92
C LEU A 36 -14.79 29.23 7.24
N ALA A 37 -16.09 29.32 6.98
CA ALA A 37 -16.82 28.30 6.24
C ALA A 37 -16.78 28.64 4.73
N TRP A 38 -16.35 27.69 3.92
CA TRP A 38 -16.25 27.85 2.46
C TRP A 38 -17.15 26.86 1.76
N ASP A 39 -18.29 27.32 1.29
CA ASP A 39 -19.20 26.52 0.48
C ASP A 39 -18.70 26.44 -0.96
N ASN A 40 -18.48 25.23 -1.42
CA ASN A 40 -17.94 24.92 -2.73
C ASN A 40 -19.04 24.53 -3.73
N GLY A 41 -20.16 25.26 -3.69
CA GLY A 41 -21.33 25.05 -4.56
C GLY A 41 -22.18 23.88 -4.11
N SER A 42 -22.60 23.88 -2.83
CA SER A 42 -23.53 22.86 -2.34
C SER A 42 -24.90 23.01 -3.00
N THR A 43 -25.55 21.88 -3.24
CA THR A 43 -26.88 21.77 -3.86
C THR A 43 -27.95 21.32 -2.87
N ASP A 44 -27.57 20.99 -1.64
CA ASP A 44 -28.45 20.62 -0.54
C ASP A 44 -28.64 21.81 0.43
N GLU A 45 -29.19 21.55 1.61
CA GLU A 45 -29.50 22.56 2.63
C GLU A 45 -28.27 23.14 3.35
N THR A 46 -27.05 22.77 2.97
CA THR A 46 -25.80 23.20 3.62
C THR A 46 -25.73 24.72 3.81
N VAL A 47 -25.95 25.50 2.75
CA VAL A 47 -25.82 26.96 2.81
C VAL A 47 -26.85 27.58 3.76
N SER A 48 -28.07 27.02 3.79
CA SER A 48 -29.13 27.46 4.70
C SER A 48 -28.73 27.21 6.16
N VAL A 49 -28.22 26.00 6.46
CA VAL A 49 -27.74 25.65 7.82
C VAL A 49 -26.58 26.55 8.24
N LEU A 50 -25.61 26.83 7.37
CA LEU A 50 -24.50 27.74 7.70
C LEU A 50 -24.99 29.15 8.05
N ARG A 51 -25.95 29.69 7.28
CA ARG A 51 -26.51 31.04 7.49
C ARG A 51 -27.32 31.15 8.77
N GLU A 52 -27.92 30.06 9.23
CA GLU A 52 -28.59 30.00 10.53
C GLU A 52 -27.57 29.95 11.68
N TRP A 53 -26.56 29.09 11.57
CA TRP A 53 -25.63 28.81 12.66
C TRP A 53 -24.58 29.89 12.89
N ILE A 54 -23.88 30.31 11.84
CA ILE A 54 -22.66 31.13 12.01
C ILE A 54 -23.00 32.51 12.58
N PRO A 55 -23.89 33.32 11.98
CA PRO A 55 -24.20 34.65 12.51
C PRO A 55 -24.75 34.64 13.95
N ALA A 56 -25.44 33.58 14.35
CA ALA A 56 -26.10 33.47 15.65
C ALA A 56 -25.24 32.86 16.75
N ARG A 57 -24.34 31.91 16.41
CA ARG A 57 -23.67 31.04 17.40
C ARG A 57 -22.15 31.00 17.28
N LEU A 58 -21.60 31.18 16.08
CA LEU A 58 -20.16 30.95 15.83
C LEU A 58 -19.47 32.23 15.33
N PRO A 59 -18.47 32.78 16.03
CA PRO A 59 -17.70 33.90 15.49
C PRO A 59 -17.08 33.47 14.16
N GLY A 60 -17.36 34.18 13.07
CA GLY A 60 -16.88 33.75 11.77
C GLY A 60 -17.61 34.36 10.58
N ARG A 61 -17.35 33.81 9.40
CA ARG A 61 -18.02 34.19 8.16
C ARG A 61 -18.15 33.01 7.20
N ILE A 62 -19.04 33.20 6.23
CA ILE A 62 -19.36 32.24 5.17
C ILE A 62 -18.91 32.83 3.84
N VAL A 63 -18.25 32.02 3.02
CA VAL A 63 -17.96 32.33 1.61
C VAL A 63 -18.74 31.35 0.75
N THR A 64 -19.49 31.86 -0.24
CA THR A 64 -20.31 31.07 -1.17
C THR A 64 -20.15 31.60 -2.59
N GLY A 65 -20.50 30.79 -3.60
CA GLY A 65 -20.60 31.25 -5.00
C GLY A 65 -19.30 31.21 -5.80
N HIS A 66 -18.26 30.55 -5.28
CA HIS A 66 -16.97 30.39 -5.93
C HIS A 66 -16.52 28.92 -5.92
N PRO A 67 -17.18 28.01 -6.67
CA PRO A 67 -16.81 26.61 -6.70
C PRO A 67 -15.46 26.40 -7.40
N MET A 68 -14.56 25.66 -6.77
CA MET A 68 -13.20 25.32 -7.23
C MET A 68 -12.74 23.97 -6.68
N GLY A 69 -11.52 23.51 -7.00
CA GLY A 69 -10.95 22.32 -6.38
C GLY A 69 -10.74 22.48 -4.87
N LEU A 70 -10.66 21.37 -4.13
CA LEU A 70 -10.47 21.40 -2.67
C LEU A 70 -9.14 22.04 -2.27
N GLY A 71 -8.06 21.76 -3.01
CA GLY A 71 -6.76 22.39 -2.79
C GLY A 71 -6.80 23.88 -3.07
N ALA A 72 -7.45 24.31 -4.16
CA ALA A 72 -7.65 25.71 -4.47
C ALA A 72 -8.47 26.45 -3.39
N SER A 73 -9.59 25.86 -2.94
CA SER A 73 -10.44 26.49 -1.92
C SER A 73 -9.71 26.63 -0.58
N LEU A 74 -9.03 25.59 -0.12
CA LEU A 74 -8.18 25.67 1.08
C LEU A 74 -7.06 26.69 0.93
N GLY A 75 -6.47 26.80 -0.27
CA GLY A 75 -5.45 27.80 -0.57
C GLY A 75 -5.96 29.24 -0.37
N GLU A 76 -7.16 29.53 -0.88
CA GLU A 76 -7.83 30.82 -0.68
C GLU A 76 -8.23 31.05 0.78
N MET A 77 -8.73 30.02 1.46
CA MET A 77 -9.07 30.11 2.88
C MET A 77 -7.86 30.49 3.73
N VAL A 78 -6.71 29.84 3.53
CA VAL A 78 -5.45 30.15 4.25
C VAL A 78 -5.01 31.59 3.98
N LYS A 79 -5.09 32.08 2.72
CA LYS A 79 -4.75 33.47 2.40
C LYS A 79 -5.65 34.46 3.15
N GLN A 80 -6.94 34.16 3.24
CA GLN A 80 -7.93 35.03 3.88
C GLN A 80 -7.97 34.95 5.42
N CYS A 81 -7.28 33.97 6.02
CA CYS A 81 -7.10 33.90 7.46
C CYS A 81 -6.19 35.05 7.94
N ARG A 82 -6.51 35.61 9.11
CA ARG A 82 -5.71 36.66 9.76
C ARG A 82 -5.07 36.19 11.06
N THR A 83 -5.31 34.94 11.40
CA THR A 83 -4.85 34.28 12.62
C THR A 83 -3.49 33.62 12.40
N GLU A 84 -2.76 33.42 13.50
CA GLU A 84 -1.50 32.70 13.49
C GLU A 84 -1.71 31.21 13.21
N PHE A 85 -2.73 30.63 13.83
CA PHE A 85 -3.06 29.22 13.72
C PHE A 85 -4.33 29.01 12.90
N CYS A 86 -4.30 28.01 12.03
CA CYS A 86 -5.47 27.51 11.34
C CYS A 86 -5.70 26.05 11.73
N ALA A 87 -6.93 25.71 12.12
CA ALA A 87 -7.35 24.35 12.42
C ALA A 87 -8.22 23.81 11.28
N ARG A 88 -7.89 22.64 10.75
CA ARG A 88 -8.66 22.00 9.68
C ARG A 88 -9.79 21.15 10.25
N ILE A 89 -10.94 21.13 9.60
CA ILE A 89 -12.08 20.28 9.94
C ILE A 89 -12.88 19.93 8.69
N ASP A 90 -13.28 18.67 8.52
CA ASP A 90 -14.21 18.24 7.47
C ASP A 90 -15.67 18.39 7.90
N ALA A 91 -16.57 18.59 6.93
CA ALA A 91 -17.96 18.95 7.19
C ALA A 91 -18.80 17.84 7.84
N ASP A 92 -18.26 16.65 7.94
CA ASP A 92 -18.89 15.41 8.42
C ASP A 92 -18.27 14.83 9.69
N ASP A 93 -17.18 15.44 10.20
CA ASP A 93 -16.44 14.96 11.36
C ASP A 93 -16.83 15.66 12.67
N ILE A 94 -16.54 15.01 13.81
CA ILE A 94 -16.82 15.55 15.15
C ILE A 94 -15.52 15.79 15.91
N ASN A 95 -15.34 16.98 16.47
CA ASN A 95 -14.20 17.31 17.33
C ASN A 95 -14.50 17.03 18.80
N VAL A 96 -13.48 16.60 19.54
CA VAL A 96 -13.59 16.58 21.00
C VAL A 96 -13.46 18.00 21.56
N PRO A 97 -14.11 18.33 22.70
CA PRO A 97 -14.13 19.69 23.25
C PRO A 97 -12.75 20.31 23.49
N GLU A 98 -11.75 19.51 23.86
CA GLU A 98 -10.41 19.98 24.24
C GLU A 98 -9.43 20.03 23.06
N ARG A 99 -9.89 19.83 21.82
CA ARG A 99 -8.97 19.74 20.65
C ARG A 99 -8.12 20.99 20.51
N LEU A 100 -8.77 22.16 20.40
CA LEU A 100 -8.05 23.42 20.19
C LEU A 100 -7.10 23.73 21.35
N GLU A 101 -7.55 23.53 22.58
CA GLU A 101 -6.76 23.82 23.79
C GLU A 101 -5.46 23.02 23.78
N ARG A 102 -5.53 21.71 23.50
CA ARG A 102 -4.35 20.83 23.46
C ARG A 102 -3.41 21.17 22.31
N GLN A 103 -3.94 21.45 21.12
CA GLN A 103 -3.12 21.75 19.94
C GLN A 103 -2.46 23.14 20.03
N VAL A 104 -3.18 24.15 20.53
CA VAL A 104 -2.61 25.49 20.79
C VAL A 104 -1.52 25.40 21.85
N ALA A 105 -1.78 24.73 22.97
CA ALA A 105 -0.78 24.55 24.03
C ALA A 105 0.50 23.87 23.48
N PHE A 106 0.34 22.84 22.64
CA PHE A 106 1.47 22.17 22.02
C PHE A 106 2.27 23.09 21.09
N LEU A 107 1.63 23.79 20.14
CA LEU A 107 2.32 24.67 19.20
C LEU A 107 3.00 25.85 19.90
N CYS A 108 2.40 26.39 20.97
CA CYS A 108 3.02 27.43 21.79
C CYS A 108 4.30 26.94 22.47
N ALA A 109 4.30 25.70 22.96
CA ALA A 109 5.47 25.10 23.61
C ALA A 109 6.56 24.65 22.62
N HIS A 110 6.21 24.44 21.34
CA HIS A 110 7.11 23.91 20.30
C HIS A 110 7.12 24.84 19.08
N PRO A 111 7.83 25.99 19.14
CA PRO A 111 7.84 26.99 18.07
C PRO A 111 8.47 26.49 16.76
N ASP A 112 9.27 25.43 16.80
CA ASP A 112 9.89 24.73 15.67
C ASP A 112 8.92 23.79 14.92
N VAL A 113 7.78 23.45 15.53
CA VAL A 113 6.73 22.65 14.89
C VAL A 113 5.77 23.56 14.12
N ALA A 114 5.62 23.28 12.83
CA ALA A 114 4.72 24.03 11.94
C ALA A 114 3.31 23.44 11.87
N VAL A 115 3.17 22.12 12.06
CA VAL A 115 1.90 21.39 11.97
C VAL A 115 1.81 20.39 13.11
N VAL A 116 0.71 20.42 13.84
CA VAL A 116 0.34 19.39 14.82
C VAL A 116 -0.97 18.73 14.43
N GLY A 117 -1.01 17.41 14.29
CA GLY A 117 -2.23 16.61 14.18
C GLY A 117 -2.53 15.87 15.48
N SER A 118 -3.38 14.86 15.39
CA SER A 118 -3.75 14.01 16.53
C SER A 118 -4.08 12.60 16.07
N GLN A 119 -4.25 11.67 17.01
CA GLN A 119 -4.96 10.42 16.71
C GLN A 119 -6.45 10.72 16.41
N MET A 120 -7.18 9.71 15.95
CA MET A 120 -8.62 9.81 15.69
C MET A 120 -9.35 8.48 16.00
N ASP A 121 -10.62 8.61 16.38
CA ASP A 121 -11.55 7.48 16.48
C ASP A 121 -12.42 7.41 15.23
N LEU A 122 -12.93 6.23 14.88
CA LEU A 122 -13.80 6.04 13.72
C LEU A 122 -15.26 6.00 14.14
N ILE A 123 -16.12 6.70 13.41
CA ILE A 123 -17.58 6.66 13.57
C ILE A 123 -18.29 6.30 12.26
N ASP A 124 -19.48 5.71 12.35
CA ASP A 124 -20.35 5.44 11.20
C ASP A 124 -21.22 6.66 10.82
N GLY A 125 -22.09 6.49 9.83
CA GLY A 125 -23.03 7.51 9.39
C GLY A 125 -23.97 8.03 10.49
N ASP A 126 -24.29 7.20 11.49
CA ASP A 126 -25.18 7.57 12.60
C ASP A 126 -24.41 8.18 13.79
N GLY A 127 -23.08 8.15 13.74
CA GLY A 127 -22.19 8.67 14.77
C GLY A 127 -21.80 7.62 15.83
N ASN A 128 -22.12 6.35 15.62
CA ASN A 128 -21.72 5.27 16.53
C ASN A 128 -20.24 4.93 16.34
N CYS A 129 -19.57 4.59 17.44
CA CYS A 129 -18.17 4.22 17.42
C CYS A 129 -17.94 2.90 16.67
N ARG A 130 -17.03 2.92 15.68
CA ARG A 130 -16.55 1.74 14.95
C ARG A 130 -15.20 1.21 15.45
N GLY A 131 -14.63 1.87 16.46
CA GLY A 131 -13.31 1.56 17.03
C GLY A 131 -12.29 2.65 16.75
N LYS A 132 -11.01 2.34 16.96
CA LYS A 132 -9.89 3.26 16.76
C LYS A 132 -9.39 3.19 15.32
N ALA A 133 -8.94 4.32 14.78
CA ALA A 133 -8.15 4.31 13.55
C ALA A 133 -6.75 3.72 13.80
N ASP A 134 -6.05 3.38 12.71
CA ASP A 134 -4.63 3.05 12.80
C ASP A 134 -3.84 4.22 13.39
N ALA A 135 -2.92 3.91 14.31
CA ALA A 135 -2.16 4.93 15.00
C ALA A 135 -1.24 5.71 14.03
N LEU A 136 -1.36 7.03 14.04
CA LEU A 136 -0.50 7.93 13.27
C LEU A 136 0.84 8.15 14.00
N PRO A 137 1.95 8.29 13.26
CA PRO A 137 3.27 8.54 13.84
C PRO A 137 3.32 9.88 14.60
N LEU A 138 3.94 9.91 15.78
CA LEU A 138 3.89 11.09 16.66
C LEU A 138 4.94 12.17 16.34
N ARG A 139 6.15 11.76 15.94
CA ARG A 139 7.30 12.67 15.81
C ARG A 139 7.65 12.89 14.36
N HIS A 140 8.30 14.02 14.06
CA HIS A 140 8.60 14.40 12.68
C HIS A 140 9.26 13.29 11.85
N ALA A 141 10.36 12.70 12.35
CA ALA A 141 11.08 11.68 11.59
C ALA A 141 10.16 10.49 11.27
N ASP A 142 9.32 10.11 12.23
CA ASP A 142 8.38 9.01 12.07
C ASP A 142 7.27 9.36 11.05
N ILE A 143 6.82 10.62 11.01
CA ILE A 143 5.88 11.15 10.00
C ILE A 143 6.49 11.13 8.60
N VAL A 144 7.73 11.60 8.44
CA VAL A 144 8.42 11.56 7.14
C VAL A 144 8.61 10.13 6.65
N HIS A 145 8.98 9.21 7.55
CA HIS A 145 9.10 7.81 7.18
C HIS A 145 7.76 7.19 6.77
N PHE A 146 6.70 7.49 7.49
CA PHE A 146 5.37 7.01 7.14
C PHE A 146 4.90 7.55 5.78
N ASN A 147 5.27 8.81 5.47
CA ASN A 147 4.98 9.45 4.20
C ASN A 147 5.62 8.74 2.99
N LEU A 148 6.55 7.79 3.16
CA LEU A 148 7.04 6.93 2.08
C LEU A 148 5.98 5.99 1.51
N HIS A 149 4.92 5.69 2.26
CA HIS A 149 3.96 4.66 1.90
C HIS A 149 2.51 4.94 2.32
N GLY A 150 2.25 6.11 2.89
CA GLY A 150 0.92 6.55 3.34
C GLY A 150 0.94 8.03 3.64
N ASN A 151 -0.11 8.53 4.31
CA ASN A 151 -0.15 9.90 4.82
C ASN A 151 -0.06 9.87 6.34
N GLY A 152 1.03 10.38 6.91
CA GLY A 152 1.31 10.37 8.34
C GLY A 152 0.54 11.43 9.15
N MET A 153 -0.24 12.28 8.48
CA MET A 153 -1.01 13.37 9.09
C MET A 153 -2.44 13.35 8.51
N ALA A 154 -3.42 12.93 9.31
CA ALA A 154 -4.80 12.93 8.85
C ALA A 154 -5.33 14.37 8.74
N HIS A 155 -5.77 14.76 7.53
CA HIS A 155 -6.19 16.13 7.22
C HIS A 155 -7.19 16.77 8.21
N PRO A 156 -8.28 16.11 8.64
CA PRO A 156 -9.23 16.75 9.56
C PRO A 156 -8.67 16.97 10.96
N THR A 157 -7.53 16.36 11.31
CA THR A 157 -6.92 16.47 12.65
C THR A 157 -5.98 17.65 12.81
N VAL A 158 -5.50 18.25 11.72
CA VAL A 158 -4.34 19.15 11.80
C VAL A 158 -4.70 20.56 12.28
N MET A 159 -3.79 21.15 13.03
CA MET A 159 -3.66 22.58 13.26
C MET A 159 -2.26 23.00 12.81
N PHE A 160 -2.14 24.13 12.11
CA PHE A 160 -0.88 24.58 11.57
C PHE A 160 -0.65 26.08 11.71
N ARG A 161 0.62 26.46 11.67
CA ARG A 161 1.07 27.85 11.52
C ARG A 161 0.77 28.33 10.11
N ARG A 162 -0.06 29.37 10.00
CA ARG A 162 -0.45 29.95 8.71
C ARG A 162 0.77 30.39 7.89
N SER A 163 1.75 31.02 8.52
CA SER A 163 2.98 31.49 7.87
C SER A 163 3.78 30.34 7.24
N ALA A 164 3.96 29.23 7.96
CA ALA A 164 4.69 28.07 7.46
C ALA A 164 3.99 27.40 6.26
N VAL A 165 2.65 27.33 6.27
CA VAL A 165 1.90 26.83 5.11
C VAL A 165 2.09 27.74 3.90
N LEU A 166 2.03 29.06 4.08
CA LEU A 166 2.27 30.01 2.98
C LEU A 166 3.70 29.92 2.44
N GLU A 167 4.70 29.82 3.33
CA GLU A 167 6.11 29.65 2.97
C GLU A 167 6.35 28.37 2.16
N ALA A 168 5.68 27.27 2.53
CA ALA A 168 5.77 26.00 1.83
C ALA A 168 5.08 26.00 0.44
N GLY A 169 4.42 27.11 0.06
CA GLY A 169 3.70 27.26 -1.21
C GLY A 169 2.19 27.03 -1.13
N ASN A 170 1.63 26.94 0.08
CA ASN A 170 0.20 26.80 0.38
C ASN A 170 -0.45 25.50 -0.17
N TYR A 171 -1.76 25.33 0.03
CA TYR A 171 -2.56 24.32 -0.66
C TYR A 171 -2.71 24.64 -2.15
N ARG A 172 -2.82 23.60 -2.96
CA ARG A 172 -3.00 23.66 -4.42
C ARG A 172 -3.68 22.39 -4.92
N ASP A 173 -4.35 22.48 -6.05
CA ASP A 173 -4.87 21.28 -6.73
C ASP A 173 -3.70 20.52 -7.38
N VAL A 174 -3.65 19.20 -7.21
CA VAL A 174 -2.50 18.36 -7.60
C VAL A 174 -2.87 17.12 -8.42
N GLY A 175 -3.87 17.27 -9.29
CA GLY A 175 -4.36 16.21 -10.16
C GLY A 175 -5.85 15.97 -9.97
N PRO A 176 -6.38 14.86 -10.52
CA PRO A 176 -7.82 14.58 -10.53
C PRO A 176 -8.36 14.01 -9.21
N VAL A 177 -7.48 13.70 -8.24
CA VAL A 177 -7.84 13.11 -6.94
C VAL A 177 -7.35 14.04 -5.83
N ASN A 178 -8.14 14.14 -4.77
CA ASN A 178 -7.78 14.91 -3.58
C ASN A 178 -6.62 14.22 -2.83
N VAL A 179 -5.41 14.75 -3.03
CA VAL A 179 -4.17 14.41 -2.31
C VAL A 179 -3.38 15.68 -1.96
N GLU A 180 -4.08 16.82 -1.91
CA GLU A 180 -3.52 18.15 -1.65
C GLU A 180 -2.88 18.27 -0.26
N ASP A 181 -3.41 17.53 0.71
CA ASP A 181 -2.89 17.46 2.06
C ASP A 181 -1.54 16.73 2.08
N TYR A 182 -1.47 15.57 1.46
CA TYR A 182 -0.24 14.77 1.33
C TYR A 182 0.85 15.53 0.58
N ASP A 183 0.52 16.22 -0.52
CA ASP A 183 1.45 17.11 -1.24
C ASP A 183 1.99 18.23 -0.32
N LEU A 184 1.11 18.85 0.47
CA LEU A 184 1.51 19.90 1.41
C LEU A 184 2.42 19.36 2.51
N TRP A 185 2.09 18.21 3.11
CA TRP A 185 2.91 17.62 4.18
C TRP A 185 4.30 17.24 3.71
N LEU A 186 4.44 16.73 2.48
CA LEU A 186 5.76 16.50 1.89
C LEU A 186 6.56 17.79 1.78
N ARG A 187 5.99 18.85 1.18
CA ARG A 187 6.68 20.15 1.03
C ARG A 187 7.05 20.79 2.37
N MET A 188 6.13 20.73 3.34
CA MET A 188 6.37 21.27 4.68
C MET A 188 7.42 20.46 5.45
N SER A 189 7.41 19.14 5.32
CA SER A 189 8.34 18.27 6.04
C SER A 189 9.81 18.48 5.67
N ALA A 190 10.08 19.00 4.47
CA ALA A 190 11.43 19.38 4.06
C ALA A 190 11.99 20.61 4.79
N ARG A 191 11.13 21.40 5.47
CA ARG A 191 11.48 22.72 6.03
C ARG A 191 11.13 22.90 7.49
N HIS A 192 10.13 22.16 7.98
CA HIS A 192 9.60 22.35 9.33
C HIS A 192 9.34 21.01 10.02
N GLN A 193 9.30 21.03 11.35
CA GLN A 193 8.87 19.88 12.10
C GLN A 193 7.35 19.70 12.04
N LEU A 194 6.95 18.43 12.06
CA LEU A 194 5.56 17.99 12.08
C LEU A 194 5.40 17.09 13.31
N ALA A 195 4.23 17.10 13.93
CA ALA A 195 3.94 16.25 15.09
C ALA A 195 2.49 15.76 15.08
N ASN A 196 2.22 14.65 15.75
CA ASN A 196 0.86 14.27 16.14
C ASN A 196 0.80 14.09 17.66
N LEU A 197 -0.30 14.52 18.27
CA LEU A 197 -0.58 14.23 19.66
C LEU A 197 -1.05 12.77 19.83
N ASP A 198 -0.58 12.10 20.89
CA ASP A 198 -0.96 10.71 21.23
C ASP A 198 -2.31 10.65 21.97
N VAL A 199 -3.31 11.33 21.41
CA VAL A 199 -4.66 11.39 21.94
C VAL A 199 -5.65 11.55 20.78
N PRO A 200 -6.79 10.83 20.76
CA PRO A 200 -7.81 11.03 19.76
C PRO A 200 -8.55 12.34 20.01
N LEU A 201 -8.44 13.29 19.08
CA LEU A 201 -9.11 14.60 19.17
C LEU A 201 -10.20 14.82 18.11
N VAL A 202 -10.36 13.87 17.20
CA VAL A 202 -11.37 13.88 16.14
C VAL A 202 -12.02 12.50 16.06
N ARG A 203 -13.33 12.48 15.86
CA ARG A 203 -14.11 11.30 15.48
C ARG A 203 -14.39 11.41 13.98
N TYR A 204 -13.68 10.60 13.21
CA TYR A 204 -13.67 10.59 11.75
C TYR A 204 -14.81 9.72 11.20
N ARG A 205 -15.63 10.28 10.31
CA ARG A 205 -16.82 9.59 9.80
C ARG A 205 -16.53 8.79 8.54
N ILE A 206 -17.02 7.54 8.51
CA ILE A 206 -16.97 6.67 7.32
C ILE A 206 -18.39 6.35 6.86
N HIS A 207 -18.73 6.72 5.63
CA HIS A 207 -20.02 6.46 4.99
C HIS A 207 -19.88 6.30 3.47
N ASP A 208 -20.94 5.88 2.79
CA ASP A 208 -20.91 5.52 1.36
C ASP A 208 -20.56 6.68 0.41
N LYS A 209 -20.64 7.93 0.90
CA LYS A 209 -20.29 9.13 0.14
C LYS A 209 -18.89 9.68 0.48
N SER A 210 -18.13 8.99 1.33
CA SER A 210 -16.77 9.43 1.72
C SER A 210 -15.84 9.43 0.49
N VAL A 211 -15.33 10.61 0.13
CA VAL A 211 -14.51 10.83 -1.08
C VAL A 211 -13.29 9.90 -1.10
N THR A 212 -12.62 9.75 0.04
CA THR A 212 -11.44 8.89 0.19
C THR A 212 -11.77 7.42 -0.06
N GLN A 213 -12.90 6.91 0.45
CA GLN A 213 -13.29 5.51 0.25
C GLN A 213 -13.57 5.20 -1.22
N ILE A 214 -14.21 6.13 -1.93
CA ILE A 214 -14.45 6.02 -3.38
C ILE A 214 -13.12 6.01 -4.15
N ALA A 215 -12.18 6.88 -3.81
CA ALA A 215 -10.87 6.94 -4.46
C ALA A 215 -10.02 5.69 -4.22
N ILE A 216 -10.06 5.12 -3.01
CA ILE A 216 -9.43 3.83 -2.66
C ILE A 216 -10.05 2.70 -3.48
N ALA A 217 -11.38 2.61 -3.53
CA ALA A 217 -12.09 1.58 -4.29
C ALA A 217 -11.77 1.62 -5.80
N GLN A 218 -11.42 2.80 -6.33
CA GLN A 218 -11.04 3.00 -7.73
C GLN A 218 -9.52 2.93 -7.99
N ASN A 219 -8.71 2.66 -6.96
CA ASN A 219 -7.24 2.60 -7.00
C ASN A 219 -6.54 3.86 -7.54
N LYS A 220 -7.20 5.02 -7.55
CA LYS A 220 -6.64 6.28 -8.09
C LYS A 220 -5.78 7.04 -7.07
N LEU A 221 -5.98 6.76 -5.78
CA LEU A 221 -5.31 7.47 -4.69
C LEU A 221 -3.79 7.20 -4.68
N LEU A 222 -3.40 5.93 -4.85
CA LEU A 222 -1.99 5.52 -4.78
C LEU A 222 -1.16 6.15 -5.91
N ASP A 223 -1.67 6.11 -7.14
CA ASP A 223 -0.98 6.70 -8.31
C ASP A 223 -0.74 8.21 -8.13
N ALA A 224 -1.75 8.92 -7.59
CA ALA A 224 -1.63 10.35 -7.32
C ALA A 224 -0.60 10.66 -6.21
N MET A 225 -0.62 9.88 -5.11
CA MET A 225 0.37 10.00 -4.04
C MET A 225 1.80 9.71 -4.52
N ASP A 226 1.97 8.70 -5.36
CA ASP A 226 3.28 8.33 -5.91
C ASP A 226 3.84 9.46 -6.78
N ALA A 227 3.01 10.09 -7.62
CA ALA A 227 3.44 11.24 -8.41
C ALA A 227 3.94 12.40 -7.53
N ARG A 228 3.23 12.71 -6.42
CA ARG A 228 3.67 13.74 -5.46
C ARG A 228 4.96 13.36 -4.76
N PHE A 229 5.05 12.10 -4.35
CA PHE A 229 6.24 11.57 -3.71
C PHE A 229 7.47 11.69 -4.61
N TYR A 230 7.37 11.32 -5.88
CA TYR A 230 8.48 11.40 -6.82
C TYR A 230 8.97 12.84 -7.05
N GLU A 231 8.06 13.81 -7.10
CA GLU A 231 8.44 15.23 -7.20
C GLU A 231 9.18 15.74 -5.96
N GLN A 232 8.82 15.22 -4.78
CA GLN A 232 9.42 15.63 -3.50
C GLN A 232 10.53 14.69 -3.01
N ALA A 233 10.90 13.68 -3.80
CA ALA A 233 11.83 12.63 -3.38
C ALA A 233 13.22 13.17 -3.01
N LEU A 234 13.75 14.09 -3.82
CA LEU A 234 15.06 14.68 -3.57
C LEU A 234 15.02 15.70 -2.43
N PRO A 235 14.09 16.69 -2.40
CA PRO A 235 14.03 17.66 -1.31
C PRO A 235 13.77 17.06 0.07
N VAL A 236 12.92 16.02 0.15
CA VAL A 236 12.50 15.43 1.44
C VAL A 236 13.42 14.28 1.88
N TYR A 237 13.88 13.45 0.96
CA TYR A 237 14.57 12.19 1.29
C TYR A 237 16.01 12.11 0.79
N GLY A 238 16.50 13.14 0.09
CA GLY A 238 17.87 13.18 -0.42
C GLY A 238 18.18 12.07 -1.43
N CYS A 239 17.15 11.57 -2.12
CA CYS A 239 17.29 10.43 -3.04
C CYS A 239 16.91 10.79 -4.48
N PRO A 240 17.64 10.27 -5.48
CA PRO A 240 17.29 10.43 -6.89
C PRO A 240 16.05 9.61 -7.26
N LEU A 241 15.43 9.93 -8.40
CA LEU A 241 14.14 9.37 -8.82
C LEU A 241 14.14 7.85 -8.99
N ASP A 242 15.24 7.27 -9.46
CA ASP A 242 15.41 5.83 -9.62
C ASP A 242 15.36 5.09 -8.27
N GLU A 243 16.01 5.65 -7.24
CA GLU A 243 15.92 5.12 -5.89
C GLU A 243 14.57 5.37 -5.23
N ALA A 244 13.96 6.53 -5.48
CA ALA A 244 12.63 6.86 -5.00
C ALA A 244 11.59 5.81 -5.46
N ARG A 245 11.68 5.37 -6.72
CA ARG A 245 10.86 4.27 -7.26
C ARG A 245 11.10 2.96 -6.51
N MET A 246 12.35 2.60 -6.25
CA MET A 246 12.67 1.39 -5.48
C MET A 246 12.15 1.43 -4.03
N LEU A 247 12.17 2.62 -3.41
CA LEU A 247 11.60 2.84 -2.09
C LEU A 247 10.08 2.66 -2.11
N ARG A 248 9.40 3.22 -3.11
CA ARG A 248 7.94 3.09 -3.28
C ARG A 248 7.48 1.67 -3.53
N GLU A 249 8.21 0.93 -4.35
CA GLU A 249 7.92 -0.47 -4.66
C GLU A 249 8.21 -1.42 -3.47
N ARG A 250 8.82 -0.94 -2.38
CA ARG A 250 9.25 -1.74 -1.22
C ARG A 250 10.19 -2.89 -1.60
N ARG A 251 11.03 -2.68 -2.62
CA ARG A 251 11.97 -3.68 -3.15
C ARG A 251 13.43 -3.20 -3.16
N HIS A 252 13.79 -2.31 -2.24
CA HIS A 252 15.14 -1.73 -2.26
C HIS A 252 16.22 -2.80 -2.01
N PRO A 253 17.24 -2.96 -2.88
CA PRO A 253 18.20 -4.07 -2.83
C PRO A 253 19.21 -3.99 -1.67
N ARG A 254 19.35 -2.80 -1.07
CA ARG A 254 20.17 -2.51 0.12
C ARG A 254 19.47 -1.51 1.02
N ALA A 255 18.28 -1.86 1.53
CA ALA A 255 17.38 -0.93 2.23
C ALA A 255 18.10 -0.09 3.30
N ILE A 256 19.01 -0.70 4.06
CA ILE A 256 19.76 0.00 5.11
C ILE A 256 20.60 1.18 4.59
N ARG A 257 21.13 1.13 3.36
CA ARG A 257 21.91 2.24 2.79
C ARG A 257 21.02 3.42 2.41
N ALA A 258 19.87 3.15 1.81
CA ALA A 258 18.88 4.18 1.50
C ALA A 258 18.36 4.81 2.79
N LEU A 259 18.03 3.98 3.79
CA LEU A 259 17.62 4.42 5.13
C LEU A 259 18.69 5.31 5.80
N GLN A 260 19.96 4.90 5.80
CA GLN A 260 21.05 5.73 6.34
C GLN A 260 21.19 7.08 5.63
N ARG A 261 20.90 7.14 4.33
CA ARG A 261 20.93 8.39 3.57
C ARG A 261 19.75 9.28 3.92
N ILE A 262 18.55 8.71 4.00
CA ILE A 262 17.36 9.44 4.44
C ILE A 262 17.61 10.01 5.85
N ALA A 263 18.15 9.20 6.77
CA ALA A 263 18.47 9.66 8.12
C ALA A 263 19.50 10.81 8.12
N ARG A 264 20.55 10.74 7.29
CA ARG A 264 21.53 11.85 7.14
C ARG A 264 20.92 13.10 6.50
N HIS A 265 20.01 12.92 5.55
CA HIS A 265 19.31 14.03 4.91
C HIS A 265 18.40 14.75 5.92
N LEU A 266 17.69 13.97 6.75
CA LEU A 266 16.86 14.50 7.84
C LEU A 266 17.71 15.19 8.91
N GLU A 267 18.90 14.67 9.23
CA GLU A 267 19.84 15.34 10.14
C GLU A 267 20.30 16.72 9.60
N GLN A 268 20.44 16.89 8.28
CA GLN A 268 20.79 18.19 7.70
C GLN A 268 19.65 19.20 7.79
N SER A 269 18.40 18.74 7.86
CA SER A 269 17.22 19.61 7.95
C SER A 269 16.68 19.76 9.38
N GLN A 270 17.21 19.04 10.39
CA GLN A 270 16.60 18.93 11.73
C GLN A 270 17.60 18.74 12.88
N PRO A 271 17.20 19.08 14.13
CA PRO A 271 18.06 18.94 15.31
C PRO A 271 18.32 17.50 15.78
N ALA A 272 17.84 16.46 15.10
CA ALA A 272 18.01 15.06 15.48
C ALA A 272 19.24 14.44 14.78
N THR A 273 20.05 13.67 15.51
CA THR A 273 21.19 12.97 14.89
C THR A 273 20.71 11.82 14.02
N ALA A 274 21.46 11.47 12.97
CA ALA A 274 21.12 10.33 12.12
C ALA A 274 21.01 9.02 12.93
N GLY A 275 21.77 8.90 14.03
CA GLY A 275 21.74 7.74 14.92
C GLY A 275 20.46 7.60 15.74
N ASP A 276 19.82 8.72 16.09
CA ASP A 276 18.55 8.74 16.82
C ASP A 276 17.37 8.42 15.89
N VAL A 277 17.42 8.97 14.67
CA VAL A 277 16.45 8.69 13.61
C VAL A 277 16.46 7.20 13.25
N LEU A 278 17.64 6.61 13.04
CA LEU A 278 17.79 5.19 12.70
C LEU A 278 17.32 4.21 13.78
N ARG A 279 17.29 4.65 15.05
CA ARG A 279 16.88 3.83 16.20
C ARG A 279 15.42 4.04 16.60
N SER A 280 14.68 4.92 15.91
CA SER A 280 13.27 5.09 16.24
C SER A 280 12.46 3.84 15.92
N PRO A 281 11.49 3.45 16.77
CA PRO A 281 10.62 2.31 16.49
C PRO A 281 9.94 2.40 15.13
N SER A 282 9.48 3.59 14.73
CA SER A 282 8.80 3.81 13.46
C SER A 282 9.74 3.73 12.27
N PHE A 283 10.98 4.23 12.39
CA PHE A 283 12.01 4.07 11.38
C PHE A 283 12.37 2.59 11.19
N VAL A 284 12.51 1.84 12.28
CA VAL A 284 12.79 0.40 12.23
C VAL A 284 11.61 -0.35 11.61
N ALA A 285 10.36 0.01 11.95
CA ALA A 285 9.15 -0.59 11.38
C ALA A 285 9.00 -0.30 9.87
N ALA A 286 9.16 0.97 9.45
CA ALA A 286 9.16 1.35 8.04
C ALA A 286 10.34 0.72 7.28
N GLY A 287 11.52 0.67 7.89
CA GLY A 287 12.68 -0.03 7.33
C GLY A 287 12.39 -1.51 7.07
N ARG A 288 11.64 -2.19 7.95
CA ARG A 288 11.23 -3.58 7.73
C ARG A 288 10.28 -3.74 6.55
N SER A 289 9.35 -2.80 6.35
CA SER A 289 8.40 -2.86 5.22
C SER A 289 9.09 -2.59 3.88
N LEU A 290 10.16 -1.79 3.86
CA LEU A 290 11.00 -1.52 2.69
C LEU A 290 12.00 -2.64 2.37
N THR A 291 12.33 -3.46 3.38
CA THR A 291 13.34 -4.50 3.23
C THR A 291 12.73 -5.77 2.67
N GLY A 292 13.04 -6.05 1.40
CA GLY A 292 12.58 -7.28 0.74
C GLY A 292 13.07 -8.56 1.44
N PRO A 293 12.37 -9.69 1.24
CA PRO A 293 12.70 -10.98 1.86
C PRO A 293 14.06 -11.56 1.45
N GLU A 294 14.76 -10.96 0.47
CA GLU A 294 16.11 -11.32 0.06
C GLU A 294 17.21 -10.50 0.76
N ASP A 295 16.89 -9.33 1.31
CA ASP A 295 17.88 -8.41 1.89
C ASP A 295 18.16 -8.79 3.36
N ALA A 296 18.94 -9.85 3.53
CA ALA A 296 19.31 -10.38 4.85
C ALA A 296 20.23 -9.43 5.64
N ALA A 297 21.02 -8.61 4.95
CA ALA A 297 21.95 -7.67 5.57
C ALA A 297 21.18 -6.51 6.23
N SER A 298 20.24 -5.89 5.51
CA SER A 298 19.41 -4.82 6.08
C SER A 298 18.51 -5.33 7.19
N ARG A 299 17.93 -6.54 7.08
CA ARG A 299 17.14 -7.15 8.17
C ARG A 299 17.96 -7.38 9.44
N LEU A 300 19.20 -7.85 9.31
CA LEU A 300 20.09 -8.04 10.46
C LEU A 300 20.48 -6.70 11.08
N ALA A 301 20.76 -5.69 10.26
CA ALA A 301 21.07 -4.34 10.74
C ALA A 301 19.86 -3.71 11.48
N LEU A 302 18.66 -3.77 10.89
CA LEU A 302 17.43 -3.28 11.51
C LEU A 302 17.06 -4.04 12.79
N ALA A 303 17.37 -5.34 12.88
CA ALA A 303 17.17 -6.11 14.11
C ALA A 303 18.10 -5.65 15.25
N ARG A 304 19.33 -5.22 14.94
CA ARG A 304 20.27 -4.67 15.92
C ARG A 304 19.94 -3.24 16.35
N LEU A 305 19.25 -2.49 15.49
CA LEU A 305 18.77 -1.14 15.77
C LEU A 305 17.44 -1.13 16.54
N ASP A 306 16.78 -2.29 16.67
CA ASP A 306 15.55 -2.41 17.45
C ASP A 306 15.86 -2.17 18.93
N PRO A 307 15.20 -1.21 19.62
CA PRO A 307 15.45 -0.92 21.03
C PRO A 307 15.30 -2.13 21.97
N ARG A 308 14.54 -3.16 21.54
CA ARG A 308 14.39 -4.42 22.29
C ARG A 308 15.64 -5.30 22.24
N TRP A 309 16.62 -4.99 21.40
CA TRP A 309 17.88 -5.72 21.28
C TRP A 309 18.75 -5.57 22.54
N ASP A 310 18.78 -4.38 23.13
CA ASP A 310 19.60 -4.08 24.31
C ASP A 310 19.00 -4.63 25.62
N ALA A 311 17.71 -5.00 25.62
CA ALA A 311 17.05 -5.67 26.73
C ALA A 311 17.42 -7.17 26.86
N VAL A 312 18.29 -7.69 25.99
CA VAL A 312 18.77 -9.08 26.03
C VAL A 312 20.05 -9.15 26.87
N PRO A 313 20.08 -9.87 28.01
CA PRO A 313 21.28 -10.03 28.82
C PRO A 313 22.44 -10.57 27.98
N ARG A 314 23.60 -9.91 28.02
CA ARG A 314 24.79 -10.30 27.23
C ARG A 314 25.28 -11.71 27.53
N GLU A 315 24.97 -12.24 28.71
CA GLU A 315 25.24 -13.62 29.13
C GLU A 315 24.48 -14.67 28.31
N LEU A 316 23.31 -14.32 27.76
CA LEU A 316 22.51 -15.17 26.86
C LEU A 316 23.01 -15.18 25.41
N LEU A 317 23.89 -14.24 25.05
CA LEU A 317 24.57 -14.18 23.74
C LEU A 317 25.85 -15.03 23.71
N GLY A 318 26.10 -15.83 24.76
CA GLY A 318 27.20 -16.78 24.85
C GLY A 318 27.34 -17.61 23.58
N LEU A 319 28.40 -17.31 22.82
CA LEU A 319 28.82 -18.00 21.60
C LEU A 319 29.23 -19.44 21.95
N GLY A 320 28.24 -20.31 22.13
CA GLY A 320 28.41 -21.74 22.38
C GLY A 320 27.20 -22.50 21.84
N LYS A 321 27.45 -23.40 20.88
CA LYS A 321 26.44 -24.04 19.99
C LYS A 321 25.28 -24.78 20.69
N ALA A 322 25.29 -24.96 22.00
CA ALA A 322 24.27 -25.72 22.74
C ALA A 322 23.38 -24.87 23.69
N GLY A 323 23.83 -23.70 24.17
CA GLY A 323 23.09 -22.92 25.18
C GLY A 323 21.97 -22.02 24.62
N GLY A 324 22.20 -21.42 23.44
CA GLY A 324 21.27 -20.43 22.88
C GLY A 324 19.90 -20.98 22.46
N LYS A 325 19.81 -22.26 22.04
CA LYS A 325 18.55 -22.86 21.59
C LYS A 325 17.54 -23.06 22.71
N ALA A 326 18.00 -23.45 23.90
CA ALA A 326 17.13 -23.71 25.03
C ALA A 326 16.53 -22.41 25.61
N ALA A 327 17.33 -21.33 25.63
CA ALA A 327 16.87 -20.01 26.04
C ALA A 327 15.85 -19.39 25.05
N LEU A 328 16.13 -19.48 23.74
CA LEU A 328 15.21 -18.99 22.71
C LEU A 328 13.85 -19.74 22.71
N LYS A 329 13.85 -21.03 23.06
CA LYS A 329 12.61 -21.82 23.16
C LYS A 329 11.77 -21.45 24.40
N ARG A 330 12.41 -21.09 25.53
CA ARG A 330 11.71 -20.60 26.73
C ARG A 330 11.10 -19.20 26.56
N MET A 331 11.60 -18.41 25.60
CA MET A 331 11.10 -17.07 25.27
C MET A 331 10.03 -17.06 24.15
N GLY A 332 9.50 -18.23 23.74
CA GLY A 332 8.53 -18.32 22.63
C GLY A 332 9.14 -18.13 21.23
N LEU A 333 10.47 -18.06 21.11
CA LEU A 333 11.22 -17.86 19.86
C LEU A 333 11.76 -19.17 19.26
N GLY A 334 11.19 -20.32 19.63
CA GLY A 334 11.54 -21.63 19.04
C GLY A 334 11.44 -21.66 17.51
N GLY A 335 10.48 -20.90 16.96
CA GLY A 335 10.32 -20.70 15.51
C GLY A 335 11.51 -19.99 14.85
N ALA A 336 12.32 -19.20 15.56
CA ALA A 336 13.50 -18.55 15.00
C ALA A 336 14.65 -19.54 14.73
N VAL A 337 14.75 -20.60 15.54
CA VAL A 337 15.73 -21.68 15.37
C VAL A 337 15.33 -22.60 14.20
N GLU A 338 14.03 -22.89 14.08
CA GLU A 338 13.49 -23.57 12.91
C GLU A 338 13.60 -22.72 11.64
N ALA A 339 13.40 -21.40 11.75
CA ALA A 339 13.62 -20.44 10.68
C ALA A 339 15.09 -20.36 10.25
N LEU A 340 16.05 -20.50 11.18
CA LEU A 340 17.49 -20.58 10.89
C LEU A 340 17.87 -21.90 10.18
N ALA A 341 17.26 -23.02 10.56
CA ALA A 341 17.43 -24.31 9.89
C ALA A 341 16.73 -24.35 8.52
N ALA A 342 15.59 -23.66 8.37
CA ALA A 342 14.97 -23.36 7.09
C ALA A 342 15.86 -22.44 6.25
N ARG A 343 16.53 -21.45 6.86
CA ARG A 343 17.47 -20.50 6.22
C ARG A 343 18.67 -21.18 5.59
N LYS A 344 19.23 -22.23 6.21
CA LYS A 344 20.35 -22.99 5.63
C LYS A 344 19.92 -23.75 4.37
N ARG A 345 18.70 -24.31 4.40
CA ARG A 345 18.04 -24.97 3.26
C ARG A 345 17.56 -23.97 2.19
N ASP A 346 17.24 -22.74 2.57
CA ASP A 346 16.79 -21.67 1.66
C ASP A 346 17.96 -20.94 0.99
N TRP A 347 19.10 -20.82 1.66
CA TRP A 347 20.33 -20.27 1.08
C TRP A 347 20.93 -21.20 0.01
N GLN A 348 20.98 -22.51 0.27
CA GLN A 348 21.38 -23.51 -0.73
C GLN A 348 20.48 -23.43 -1.96
N TRP A 349 19.16 -23.36 -1.75
CA TRP A 349 18.20 -23.16 -2.83
C TRP A 349 18.45 -21.86 -3.59
N ARG A 350 18.47 -20.69 -2.96
CA ARG A 350 18.72 -19.41 -3.68
C ARG A 350 20.00 -19.44 -4.52
N ARG A 351 21.02 -20.17 -4.08
CA ARG A 351 22.25 -20.38 -4.84
C ARG A 351 22.04 -21.30 -6.05
N GLU A 352 21.31 -22.39 -5.89
CA GLU A 352 20.88 -23.30 -6.97
C GLU A 352 19.94 -22.58 -7.94
N TRP A 353 19.01 -21.74 -7.47
CA TRP A 353 18.11 -20.94 -8.29
C TRP A 353 18.87 -19.98 -9.19
N ARG A 354 19.74 -19.17 -8.59
CA ARG A 354 20.53 -18.19 -9.33
C ARG A 354 21.46 -18.89 -10.32
N ARG A 355 21.93 -20.10 -10.00
CA ARG A 355 22.68 -20.93 -10.95
C ARG A 355 21.80 -21.38 -12.11
N TRP A 356 20.63 -21.95 -11.81
CA TRP A 356 19.65 -22.39 -12.78
C TRP A 356 19.22 -21.25 -13.71
N LEU A 357 18.88 -20.07 -13.17
CA LEU A 357 18.54 -18.88 -13.97
C LEU A 357 19.69 -18.43 -14.87
N ARG A 358 20.94 -18.44 -14.38
CA ARG A 358 22.11 -18.11 -15.21
C ARG A 358 22.32 -19.13 -16.33
N GLU A 359 22.14 -20.41 -16.05
CA GLU A 359 22.28 -21.49 -17.05
C GLU A 359 21.20 -21.38 -18.13
N HIS A 360 19.96 -21.07 -17.75
CA HIS A 360 18.86 -20.84 -18.69
C HIS A 360 19.02 -19.52 -19.45
N GLY A 361 19.54 -18.47 -18.80
CA GLY A 361 19.89 -17.20 -19.45
C GLY A 361 20.90 -17.37 -20.58
N LYS A 362 21.87 -18.28 -20.45
CA LYS A 362 22.80 -18.63 -21.53
C LYS A 362 22.12 -19.27 -22.75
N ARG A 363 20.93 -19.82 -22.57
CA ARG A 363 20.09 -20.45 -23.61
C ARG A 363 19.03 -19.49 -24.16
N GLY A 364 19.13 -18.18 -23.86
CA GLY A 364 18.16 -17.16 -24.28
C GLY A 364 16.85 -17.20 -23.50
N THR A 365 16.75 -17.99 -22.44
CA THR A 365 15.56 -18.08 -21.60
C THR A 365 15.61 -17.02 -20.50
N TRP A 366 14.53 -16.26 -20.33
CA TRP A 366 14.42 -15.21 -19.33
C TRP A 366 13.20 -15.43 -18.43
N VAL A 367 13.44 -15.39 -17.13
CA VAL A 367 12.38 -15.41 -16.10
C VAL A 367 12.55 -14.16 -15.28
N HIS A 368 11.51 -13.32 -15.24
CA HIS A 368 11.57 -12.05 -14.52
C HIS A 368 11.81 -12.29 -13.02
N PRO A 369 12.64 -11.48 -12.33
CA PRO A 369 12.95 -11.68 -10.92
C PRO A 369 11.75 -11.60 -9.96
N THR A 370 10.63 -11.03 -10.40
CA THR A 370 9.39 -10.94 -9.59
C THR A 370 8.45 -12.12 -9.79
N THR A 371 8.75 -13.07 -10.68
CA THR A 371 7.98 -14.30 -10.81
C THR A 371 7.99 -15.07 -9.49
N GLU A 372 6.81 -15.37 -8.96
CA GLU A 372 6.63 -16.08 -7.71
C GLU A 372 6.58 -17.59 -7.93
N PHE A 373 7.24 -18.34 -7.05
CA PHE A 373 7.17 -19.80 -7.01
C PHE A 373 6.64 -20.22 -5.65
N THR A 374 5.46 -20.84 -5.64
CA THR A 374 4.69 -21.10 -4.42
C THR A 374 4.10 -22.52 -4.43
N GLY A 375 3.45 -22.91 -3.33
CA GLY A 375 2.82 -24.23 -3.16
C GLY A 375 3.53 -25.12 -2.12
N SER A 376 3.28 -26.43 -2.17
CA SER A 376 3.78 -27.39 -1.18
C SER A 376 5.17 -27.96 -1.48
N SER A 377 5.75 -27.63 -2.64
CA SER A 377 7.13 -27.99 -2.99
C SER A 377 7.84 -26.87 -3.74
N ARG A 378 9.18 -26.97 -3.80
CA ARG A 378 10.01 -26.06 -4.61
C ARG A 378 9.93 -26.46 -6.09
N PRO A 379 10.01 -25.50 -7.02
CA PRO A 379 9.84 -25.76 -8.45
C PRO A 379 11.01 -26.48 -9.12
N LEU A 380 12.22 -26.47 -8.52
CA LEU A 380 13.36 -27.23 -9.03
C LEU A 380 13.03 -28.73 -9.01
N GLY A 381 12.95 -29.32 -10.20
CA GLY A 381 12.55 -30.72 -10.42
C GLY A 381 11.14 -30.90 -10.97
N PHE A 382 10.35 -29.83 -11.05
CA PHE A 382 9.00 -29.83 -11.64
C PHE A 382 8.83 -28.75 -12.72
N LEU A 383 9.80 -27.87 -12.91
CA LEU A 383 9.79 -26.83 -13.95
C LEU A 383 10.89 -27.10 -14.98
N HIS A 384 10.48 -27.31 -16.23
CA HIS A 384 11.34 -27.62 -17.37
C HIS A 384 11.17 -26.54 -18.43
N LEU A 385 12.25 -25.80 -18.71
CA LEU A 385 12.27 -24.72 -19.70
C LEU A 385 13.26 -25.06 -20.82
N ASP A 386 12.75 -25.09 -22.03
CA ASP A 386 13.57 -25.12 -23.24
C ASP A 386 14.18 -23.72 -23.55
N PRO A 387 15.10 -23.63 -24.52
CA PRO A 387 15.75 -22.37 -24.89
C PRO A 387 14.76 -21.30 -25.36
N GLY A 388 15.08 -20.04 -25.11
CA GLY A 388 14.33 -18.90 -25.67
C GLY A 388 13.00 -18.56 -24.98
N CYS A 389 12.61 -19.26 -23.91
CA CYS A 389 11.35 -18.96 -23.21
C CYS A 389 11.43 -17.64 -22.43
N VAL A 390 10.30 -16.94 -22.32
CA VAL A 390 10.18 -15.66 -21.62
C VAL A 390 9.03 -15.76 -20.63
N ILE A 391 9.31 -15.54 -19.35
CA ILE A 391 8.30 -15.37 -18.31
C ILE A 391 8.40 -13.95 -17.78
N GLU A 392 7.39 -13.14 -18.04
CA GLU A 392 7.34 -11.74 -17.63
C GLU A 392 7.09 -11.56 -16.12
N ARG A 393 7.09 -10.29 -15.70
CA ARG A 393 6.94 -9.89 -14.30
C ARG A 393 5.65 -10.40 -13.67
N ASP A 394 5.75 -10.68 -12.38
CA ASP A 394 4.62 -10.93 -11.47
C ASP A 394 3.77 -12.15 -11.85
N CYS A 395 4.30 -13.04 -12.70
CA CYS A 395 3.74 -14.36 -12.92
C CYS A 395 3.90 -15.25 -11.69
N THR A 396 3.04 -16.26 -11.57
CA THR A 396 3.07 -17.20 -10.44
C THR A 396 3.09 -18.64 -10.96
N VAL A 397 4.05 -19.43 -10.50
CA VAL A 397 4.08 -20.88 -10.70
C VAL A 397 3.80 -21.56 -9.36
N TRP A 398 2.65 -22.22 -9.26
CA TRP A 398 2.22 -22.90 -8.05
C TRP A 398 2.32 -24.42 -8.22
N ILE A 399 3.02 -25.09 -7.31
CA ILE A 399 3.27 -26.54 -7.34
C ILE A 399 2.65 -27.22 -6.13
N SER A 400 1.79 -28.22 -6.35
CA SER A 400 1.28 -29.09 -5.27
C SER A 400 1.78 -30.51 -5.42
N ILE A 401 2.30 -31.08 -4.33
CA ILE A 401 2.68 -32.50 -4.20
C ILE A 401 1.73 -33.30 -3.29
N ASN A 402 0.57 -32.73 -2.95
CA ASN A 402 -0.36 -33.34 -2.00
C ASN A 402 -1.33 -34.31 -2.68
N GLN A 403 -1.82 -35.32 -1.94
CA GLN A 403 -3.03 -36.10 -2.25
C GLN A 403 -3.20 -36.49 -3.74
N GLY A 404 -2.28 -37.31 -4.29
CA GLY A 404 -2.39 -37.82 -5.66
C GLY A 404 -1.93 -36.84 -6.77
N ALA A 405 -1.39 -35.69 -6.40
CA ALA A 405 -0.77 -34.76 -7.34
C ALA A 405 0.46 -35.37 -8.04
N ARG A 406 0.64 -35.02 -9.33
CA ARG A 406 1.82 -35.32 -10.15
C ARG A 406 2.23 -34.04 -10.89
N PRO A 407 2.67 -32.99 -10.19
CA PRO A 407 2.93 -31.70 -10.80
C PRO A 407 4.12 -31.80 -11.76
N ASP A 408 4.00 -31.16 -12.92
CA ASP A 408 5.08 -30.98 -13.90
C ASP A 408 4.71 -29.77 -14.76
N VAL A 409 5.63 -28.85 -15.00
CA VAL A 409 5.43 -27.68 -15.85
C VAL A 409 6.53 -27.69 -16.89
N THR A 410 6.16 -27.97 -18.14
CA THR A 410 7.11 -28.04 -19.26
C THR A 410 6.78 -26.96 -20.27
N LEU A 411 7.74 -26.09 -20.58
CA LEU A 411 7.66 -25.11 -21.66
C LEU A 411 8.65 -25.48 -22.77
N GLY A 412 8.13 -25.72 -23.98
CA GLY A 412 8.92 -25.89 -25.21
C GLY A 412 9.64 -24.61 -25.61
N HIS A 413 10.52 -24.68 -26.59
CA HIS A 413 11.37 -23.55 -26.97
C HIS A 413 10.56 -22.32 -27.40
N HIS A 414 11.06 -21.13 -27.05
CA HIS A 414 10.47 -19.84 -27.45
C HIS A 414 9.02 -19.62 -27.00
N VAL A 415 8.62 -20.20 -25.86
CA VAL A 415 7.32 -19.89 -25.24
C VAL A 415 7.36 -18.53 -24.53
N PHE A 416 6.35 -17.69 -24.74
CA PHE A 416 6.15 -16.44 -23.99
C PHE A 416 5.00 -16.57 -23.01
N ILE A 417 5.24 -16.15 -21.76
CA ILE A 417 4.26 -16.05 -20.68
C ILE A 417 4.18 -14.57 -20.27
N GLY A 418 3.08 -13.92 -20.64
CA GLY A 418 2.83 -12.51 -20.33
C GLY A 418 2.61 -12.26 -18.84
N ARG A 419 2.84 -11.03 -18.40
CA ARG A 419 2.84 -10.63 -16.98
C ARG A 419 1.60 -11.11 -16.21
N ASN A 420 1.75 -11.31 -14.90
CA ASN A 420 0.64 -11.68 -14.01
C ASN A 420 -0.09 -12.98 -14.40
N THR A 421 0.55 -13.87 -15.17
CA THR A 421 -0.04 -15.18 -15.52
C THR A 421 0.22 -16.20 -14.42
N TYR A 422 -0.77 -17.04 -14.14
CA TYR A 422 -0.73 -18.07 -13.10
C TYR A 422 -0.71 -19.48 -13.72
N LEU A 423 0.27 -20.29 -13.32
CA LEU A 423 0.43 -21.69 -13.69
C LEU A 423 0.27 -22.57 -12.44
N GLY A 424 -0.91 -23.14 -12.22
CA GLY A 424 -1.22 -23.99 -11.07
C GLY A 424 -1.14 -25.48 -11.39
N ALA A 425 -0.02 -26.09 -11.07
CA ALA A 425 0.26 -27.51 -11.32
C ALA A 425 -0.05 -28.38 -10.10
N PHE A 426 -1.17 -29.08 -10.17
CA PHE A 426 -1.49 -30.28 -9.38
C PHE A 426 -1.34 -31.55 -10.24
N GLN A 427 -1.65 -31.45 -11.54
CA GLN A 427 -1.26 -32.38 -12.60
C GLN A 427 -0.35 -31.65 -13.61
N PRO A 428 0.21 -32.34 -14.62
CA PRO A 428 1.10 -31.72 -15.60
C PRO A 428 0.45 -30.57 -16.39
N ILE A 429 1.23 -29.52 -16.64
CA ILE A 429 0.97 -28.45 -17.62
C ILE A 429 2.09 -28.53 -18.65
N ARG A 430 1.79 -28.92 -19.88
CA ARG A 430 2.75 -28.98 -20.98
C ARG A 430 2.38 -27.95 -22.04
N ILE A 431 3.33 -27.08 -22.36
CA ILE A 431 3.16 -26.01 -23.34
C ILE A 431 4.17 -26.21 -24.45
N GLY A 432 3.67 -26.45 -25.66
CA GLY A 432 4.44 -26.67 -26.86
C GLY A 432 5.19 -25.42 -27.32
N PRO A 433 6.23 -25.60 -28.16
CA PRO A 433 7.10 -24.51 -28.59
C PRO A 433 6.35 -23.41 -29.35
N LEU A 434 6.95 -22.22 -29.38
CA LEU A 434 6.44 -21.03 -30.09
C LEU A 434 5.06 -20.53 -29.60
N THR A 435 4.57 -21.05 -28.48
CA THR A 435 3.28 -20.65 -27.90
C THR A 435 3.38 -19.32 -27.16
N GLN A 436 2.42 -18.42 -27.43
CA GLN A 436 2.33 -17.10 -26.83
C GLN A 436 1.13 -17.00 -25.90
N ILE A 437 1.35 -16.75 -24.62
CA ILE A 437 0.30 -16.58 -23.61
C ILE A 437 0.23 -15.13 -23.16
N GLY A 438 -0.90 -14.49 -23.39
CA GLY A 438 -1.19 -13.13 -22.98
C GLY A 438 -1.25 -12.97 -21.46
N ALA A 439 -0.97 -11.75 -20.99
CA ALA A 439 -0.97 -11.37 -19.59
C ALA A 439 -2.28 -11.73 -18.85
N TYR A 440 -2.18 -11.88 -17.54
CA TYR A 440 -3.30 -12.16 -16.62
C TYR A 440 -4.06 -13.47 -16.91
N SER A 441 -3.41 -14.43 -17.57
CA SER A 441 -4.03 -15.73 -17.86
C SER A 441 -3.86 -16.70 -16.70
N TYR A 442 -4.72 -17.72 -16.64
CA TYR A 442 -4.83 -18.62 -15.49
C TYR A 442 -4.98 -20.06 -15.95
N LEU A 443 -3.96 -20.89 -15.76
CA LEU A 443 -3.97 -22.31 -16.14
C LEU A 443 -3.96 -23.14 -14.86
N VAL A 444 -4.99 -23.97 -14.63
CA VAL A 444 -5.09 -24.79 -13.42
C VAL A 444 -5.55 -26.20 -13.72
N THR A 445 -4.85 -27.16 -13.13
CA THR A 445 -5.02 -28.59 -13.38
C THR A 445 -5.79 -29.32 -12.27
N ALA A 446 -6.37 -28.61 -11.30
CA ALA A 446 -7.19 -29.20 -10.26
C ALA A 446 -8.41 -28.36 -9.87
N ASN A 447 -9.40 -29.06 -9.35
CA ASN A 447 -10.56 -28.51 -8.67
C ASN A 447 -10.73 -29.18 -7.30
N HIS A 448 -11.43 -28.52 -6.39
CA HIS A 448 -11.91 -29.17 -5.18
C HIS A 448 -12.94 -30.25 -5.51
N ASN A 449 -12.90 -31.36 -4.78
CA ASN A 449 -13.98 -32.32 -4.83
C ASN A 449 -15.20 -31.76 -4.05
N TYR A 450 -16.40 -31.99 -4.58
CA TYR A 450 -17.67 -31.52 -4.02
C TYR A 450 -18.77 -32.59 -4.11
N ALA A 451 -18.40 -33.86 -4.32
CA ALA A 451 -19.35 -34.96 -4.52
C ALA A 451 -20.19 -35.28 -3.28
N SER A 452 -19.71 -35.00 -2.06
CA SER A 452 -20.42 -35.30 -0.82
C SER A 452 -20.87 -34.04 -0.10
N ARG A 453 -22.16 -33.94 0.22
CA ARG A 453 -22.68 -32.87 1.10
C ARG A 453 -22.39 -33.12 2.58
N ALA A 454 -22.03 -34.35 2.95
CA ALA A 454 -21.79 -34.74 4.34
C ALA A 454 -20.41 -34.30 4.86
N VAL A 455 -19.47 -34.01 3.96
CA VAL A 455 -18.11 -33.57 4.29
C VAL A 455 -17.93 -32.14 3.79
N PRO A 456 -17.49 -31.16 4.61
CA PRO A 456 -17.20 -29.82 4.12
C PRO A 456 -16.19 -29.84 2.95
N ILE A 457 -16.33 -28.96 1.96
CA ILE A 457 -15.50 -28.92 0.73
C ILE A 457 -13.99 -29.05 1.04
N ARG A 458 -13.51 -28.37 2.08
CA ARG A 458 -12.12 -28.43 2.53
C ARG A 458 -11.62 -29.85 2.87
N GLY A 459 -12.51 -30.73 3.31
CA GLY A 459 -12.20 -32.11 3.71
C GLY A 459 -12.37 -33.14 2.59
N GLN A 460 -12.84 -32.76 1.40
CA GLN A 460 -13.15 -33.70 0.31
C GLN A 460 -11.97 -33.95 -0.65
N GLY A 461 -10.88 -33.20 -0.52
CA GLY A 461 -9.69 -33.33 -1.35
C GLY A 461 -9.85 -32.67 -2.73
N PHE A 462 -9.07 -33.15 -3.70
CA PHE A 462 -8.93 -32.56 -5.02
C PHE A 462 -9.11 -33.60 -6.13
N VAL A 463 -9.59 -33.15 -7.28
CA VAL A 463 -9.59 -33.89 -8.54
C VAL A 463 -8.81 -33.07 -9.57
N GLY A 464 -8.00 -33.72 -10.39
CA GLY A 464 -7.20 -33.02 -11.38
C GLY A 464 -6.91 -33.84 -12.61
N ALA A 465 -6.61 -33.14 -13.71
CA ALA A 465 -6.25 -33.69 -15.00
C ALA A 465 -5.24 -32.76 -15.69
N PRO A 466 -4.33 -33.29 -16.54
CA PRO A 466 -3.28 -32.50 -17.18
C PRO A 466 -3.85 -31.45 -18.14
N ILE A 467 -3.06 -30.40 -18.40
CA ILE A 467 -3.29 -29.46 -19.49
C ILE A 467 -2.18 -29.69 -20.54
N GLU A 468 -2.60 -29.86 -21.79
CA GLU A 468 -1.71 -30.12 -22.93
C GLU A 468 -1.92 -29.04 -24.00
N ILE A 469 -0.93 -28.20 -24.26
CA ILE A 469 -0.98 -27.15 -25.28
C ILE A 469 0.07 -27.49 -26.33
N ALA A 470 -0.34 -27.62 -27.58
CA ALA A 470 0.54 -27.93 -28.70
C ALA A 470 1.40 -26.71 -29.10
N GLU A 471 2.16 -26.84 -30.20
CA GLU A 471 2.99 -25.76 -30.72
C GLU A 471 2.22 -24.66 -31.46
N ASP A 472 2.82 -23.47 -31.56
CA ASP A 472 2.30 -22.31 -32.30
C ASP A 472 0.90 -21.85 -31.84
N VAL A 473 0.59 -21.98 -30.56
CA VAL A 473 -0.71 -21.54 -30.01
C VAL A 473 -0.64 -20.08 -29.58
N TRP A 474 -1.70 -19.30 -29.84
CA TRP A 474 -1.85 -17.96 -29.27
C TRP A 474 -3.01 -17.91 -28.28
N ILE A 475 -2.72 -17.53 -27.04
CA ILE A 475 -3.69 -17.35 -25.97
C ILE A 475 -3.76 -15.86 -25.64
N GLY A 476 -4.94 -15.26 -25.79
CA GLY A 476 -5.20 -13.87 -25.45
C GLY A 476 -5.03 -13.56 -23.96
N THR A 477 -5.14 -12.29 -23.59
CA THR A 477 -5.06 -11.86 -22.18
C THR A 477 -6.29 -12.31 -21.40
N HIS A 478 -6.16 -12.50 -20.08
CA HIS A 478 -7.28 -12.87 -19.21
C HIS A 478 -7.99 -14.18 -19.59
N VAL A 479 -7.25 -15.15 -20.13
CA VAL A 479 -7.82 -16.48 -20.44
C VAL A 479 -7.68 -17.41 -19.25
N VAL A 480 -8.73 -18.16 -18.95
CA VAL A 480 -8.71 -19.23 -17.95
C VAL A 480 -8.78 -20.58 -18.64
N ILE A 481 -7.84 -21.49 -18.37
CA ILE A 481 -7.83 -22.87 -18.86
C ILE A 481 -8.04 -23.82 -17.68
N GLY A 482 -9.11 -24.62 -17.76
CA GLY A 482 -9.47 -25.59 -16.74
C GLY A 482 -8.74 -26.93 -16.86
N PRO A 483 -8.92 -27.83 -15.88
CA PRO A 483 -8.25 -29.14 -15.87
C PRO A 483 -8.67 -30.03 -17.03
N GLY A 484 -7.72 -30.79 -17.59
CA GLY A 484 -8.00 -31.81 -18.61
C GLY A 484 -8.10 -31.31 -20.04
N VAL A 485 -7.79 -30.02 -20.29
CA VAL A 485 -7.92 -29.41 -21.61
C VAL A 485 -6.68 -29.66 -22.48
N THR A 486 -6.93 -30.08 -23.73
CA THR A 486 -5.95 -30.15 -24.81
C THR A 486 -6.20 -29.03 -25.83
N ILE A 487 -5.17 -28.26 -26.18
CA ILE A 487 -5.23 -27.21 -27.22
C ILE A 487 -4.33 -27.60 -28.39
N GLY A 488 -4.92 -27.78 -29.56
CA GLY A 488 -4.26 -28.23 -30.77
C GLY A 488 -3.35 -27.19 -31.40
N ARG A 489 -2.45 -27.66 -32.27
CA ARG A 489 -1.44 -26.85 -32.97
C ARG A 489 -2.07 -25.65 -33.65
N GLY A 490 -1.44 -24.48 -33.53
CA GLY A 490 -1.86 -23.31 -34.29
C GLY A 490 -3.17 -22.68 -33.84
N ALA A 491 -3.80 -23.16 -32.76
CA ALA A 491 -5.07 -22.65 -32.28
C ALA A 491 -4.93 -21.24 -31.66
N VAL A 492 -6.04 -20.50 -31.67
CA VAL A 492 -6.13 -19.14 -31.11
C VAL A 492 -7.25 -19.07 -30.09
N ILE A 493 -6.95 -18.61 -28.88
CA ILE A 493 -7.93 -18.36 -27.83
C ILE A 493 -8.11 -16.86 -27.65
N ALA A 494 -9.32 -16.36 -27.88
CA ALA A 494 -9.65 -14.95 -27.70
C ALA A 494 -9.51 -14.52 -26.22
N ALA A 495 -9.15 -13.25 -26.00
CA ALA A 495 -9.02 -12.68 -24.66
C ALA A 495 -10.31 -12.82 -23.83
N GLY A 496 -10.16 -12.98 -22.50
CA GLY A 496 -11.29 -13.09 -21.56
C GLY A 496 -12.03 -14.43 -21.60
N SER A 497 -11.50 -15.45 -22.28
CA SER A 497 -12.20 -16.72 -22.48
C SER A 497 -11.98 -17.73 -21.35
N PHE A 498 -12.97 -18.60 -21.12
CA PHE A 498 -12.84 -19.76 -20.23
C PHE A 498 -12.86 -21.06 -21.02
N VAL A 499 -11.71 -21.71 -21.16
CA VAL A 499 -11.54 -22.96 -21.91
C VAL A 499 -11.71 -24.15 -20.98
N ASN A 500 -12.78 -24.92 -21.19
CA ASN A 500 -13.12 -26.11 -20.40
C ASN A 500 -13.38 -27.36 -21.27
N LYS A 501 -12.98 -27.31 -22.54
CA LYS A 501 -13.07 -28.38 -23.53
C LYS A 501 -11.85 -28.33 -24.43
N ASP A 502 -11.53 -29.45 -25.06
CA ASP A 502 -10.45 -29.52 -26.04
C ASP A 502 -10.71 -28.60 -27.23
N VAL A 503 -9.63 -28.00 -27.73
CA VAL A 503 -9.62 -27.09 -28.86
C VAL A 503 -8.86 -27.75 -30.01
N PRO A 504 -9.51 -28.03 -31.15
CA PRO A 504 -8.84 -28.61 -32.31
C PRO A 504 -7.73 -27.71 -32.91
N PRO A 505 -6.78 -28.29 -33.67
CA PRO A 505 -5.75 -27.52 -34.37
C PRO A 505 -6.34 -26.47 -35.31
N TYR A 506 -5.66 -25.33 -35.40
CA TYR A 506 -6.00 -24.20 -36.29
C TYR A 506 -7.43 -23.67 -36.14
N GLU A 507 -8.03 -23.79 -34.97
CA GLU A 507 -9.32 -23.16 -34.67
C GLU A 507 -9.15 -21.91 -33.81
N VAL A 508 -10.08 -20.96 -33.97
CA VAL A 508 -10.21 -19.77 -33.14
C VAL A 508 -11.40 -19.95 -32.21
N TRP A 509 -11.16 -19.90 -30.91
CA TRP A 509 -12.17 -20.08 -29.87
C TRP A 509 -12.30 -18.83 -28.99
N GLY A 510 -13.50 -18.56 -28.46
CA GLY A 510 -13.70 -17.44 -27.53
C GLY A 510 -14.98 -17.54 -26.69
N GLY A 511 -15.01 -16.77 -25.60
CA GLY A 511 -16.19 -16.63 -24.72
C GLY A 511 -16.09 -17.38 -23.38
N VAL A 512 -17.14 -17.27 -22.57
CA VAL A 512 -17.26 -17.91 -21.24
C VAL A 512 -18.57 -18.70 -21.16
N PRO A 513 -18.56 -20.04 -21.31
CA PRO A 513 -17.42 -20.87 -21.70
C PRO A 513 -17.02 -20.67 -23.16
N ALA A 514 -15.77 -20.98 -23.50
CA ALA A 514 -15.22 -20.83 -24.84
C ALA A 514 -15.95 -21.73 -25.85
N ARG A 515 -16.16 -21.19 -27.06
CA ARG A 515 -16.78 -21.87 -28.20
C ARG A 515 -15.98 -21.59 -29.46
N PHE A 516 -16.06 -22.52 -30.40
CA PHE A 516 -15.56 -22.32 -31.76
C PHE A 516 -16.17 -21.05 -32.37
N LEU A 517 -15.33 -20.20 -32.95
CA LEU A 517 -15.73 -18.99 -33.66
C LEU A 517 -15.53 -19.15 -35.17
N LYS A 518 -14.35 -19.65 -35.57
CA LYS A 518 -13.93 -19.83 -36.96
C LYS A 518 -12.65 -20.64 -37.04
N HIS A 519 -12.29 -21.10 -38.24
CA HIS A 519 -10.95 -21.60 -38.53
C HIS A 519 -9.94 -20.44 -38.65
N ARG A 520 -8.69 -20.67 -38.25
CA ARG A 520 -7.56 -19.79 -38.51
C ARG A 520 -7.28 -19.83 -40.02
N PRO A 521 -7.10 -18.70 -40.70
CA PRO A 521 -6.75 -18.67 -42.12
C PRO A 521 -5.46 -19.44 -42.42
N GLU A 522 -5.40 -20.05 -43.61
CA GLU A 522 -4.19 -20.71 -44.16
C GLU A 522 -3.05 -19.72 -44.46
#